data_AF-A0A9D4FW86-F1
#
_entry.id   AF-A0A9D4FW86-F1
#
_cell.length_a   1.000
_cell.length_b   1.000
_cell.length_c   1.000
_cell.angle_alpha   90.00
_cell.angle_beta   90.00
_cell.angle_gamma   90.00
#
_symmetry.space_group_name_H-M   'P 1'
#
loop_
_entity.id
_entity.type
_entity.pdbx_description
1 polymer ?
#
loop_
_entity_poly.entity_id
_entity_poly.type
_entity_poly.pdbx_seq_one_letter_code
_entity_poly.pdbx_strand_id
1 'polypeptide(L)'
;MLAILLVCSLAAVNAINTQDIRRYMDVSFAHYDHSPLDGLVEENEWDATIYREDLNNDTCVTLQEYLAVHTCPQAAALYHHYDHNSDSCLKVADMSQEFHLIDHSGDNVVSLHEWELYFQHLTQKLFGHLIHGPGSGR
;
A
#
# COMPACT_ATOMS: atom_id res chain seq x y z
N MET A 1 -10.85 -20.01 8.30
CA MET A 1 -9.90 -19.11 7.64
C MET A 1 -10.68 -18.27 6.66
N LEU A 2 -11.03 -17.03 7.02
CA LEU A 2 -11.53 -16.07 6.04
C LEU A 2 -10.33 -15.49 5.32
N ALA A 3 -10.13 -15.88 4.06
CA ALA A 3 -9.26 -15.14 3.15
C ALA A 3 -9.95 -13.80 2.88
N ILE A 4 -9.46 -12.72 3.49
CA ILE A 4 -9.84 -11.36 3.13
C ILE A 4 -9.16 -11.11 1.77
N LEU A 5 -9.90 -11.39 0.69
CA LEU A 5 -9.55 -10.99 -0.67
C LEU A 5 -9.56 -9.45 -0.70
N LEU A 6 -8.40 -8.81 -0.56
CA LEU A 6 -8.33 -7.35 -0.67
C LEU A 6 -8.46 -6.94 -2.14
N VAL A 7 -9.46 -6.10 -2.37
CA VAL A 7 -9.98 -5.71 -3.68
C VAL A 7 -9.14 -4.57 -4.24
N CYS A 8 -8.28 -4.88 -5.19
CA CYS A 8 -7.81 -3.89 -6.16
C CYS A 8 -8.59 -4.06 -7.47
N SER A 9 -9.88 -3.71 -7.47
CA SER A 9 -10.65 -3.63 -8.71
C SER A 9 -10.39 -2.27 -9.38
N LEU A 10 -9.28 -2.15 -10.10
CA LEU A 10 -9.11 -1.08 -11.09
C LEU A 10 -9.51 -1.65 -12.46
N ALA A 11 -10.80 -1.65 -12.76
CA ALA A 11 -11.27 -1.98 -14.09
C ALA A 11 -10.90 -0.84 -15.06
N ALA A 12 -10.09 -1.20 -16.06
CA ALA A 12 -9.83 -0.44 -17.28
C ALA A 12 -9.20 0.97 -17.11
N VAL A 13 -7.88 0.98 -17.33
CA VAL A 13 -7.07 2.16 -17.67
C VAL A 13 -7.68 2.88 -18.88
N ASN A 14 -8.56 3.87 -18.64
CA ASN A 14 -8.86 5.00 -19.52
C ASN A 14 -9.84 5.94 -18.80
N ALA A 15 -9.32 7.06 -18.29
CA ALA A 15 -9.97 8.02 -17.38
C ALA A 15 -10.06 7.54 -15.93
N ILE A 16 -9.00 7.79 -15.14
CA ILE A 16 -9.08 7.68 -13.69
C ILE A 16 -10.08 8.73 -13.19
N ASN A 17 -11.29 8.29 -12.85
CA ASN A 17 -12.24 9.11 -12.11
C ASN A 17 -11.68 9.28 -10.69
N THR A 18 -11.64 10.50 -10.15
CA THR A 18 -11.18 10.79 -8.78
C THR A 18 -11.82 9.88 -7.73
N GLN A 19 -13.04 9.39 -8.00
CA GLN A 19 -13.74 8.41 -7.17
C GLN A 19 -13.03 7.05 -7.05
N ASP A 20 -12.32 6.58 -8.08
CA ASP A 20 -11.62 5.30 -8.07
C ASP A 20 -10.33 5.36 -7.24
N ILE A 21 -9.59 6.48 -7.31
CA ILE A 21 -8.42 6.70 -6.44
C ILE A 21 -8.88 6.82 -4.98
N ARG A 22 -9.95 7.57 -4.70
CA ARG A 22 -10.45 7.73 -3.34
C ARG A 22 -10.84 6.41 -2.72
N ARG A 23 -11.63 5.61 -3.45
CA ARG A 23 -12.03 4.27 -3.01
C ARG A 23 -10.82 3.37 -2.75
N TYR A 24 -9.80 3.45 -3.61
CA TYR A 24 -8.57 2.69 -3.43
C TYR A 24 -7.83 3.12 -2.15
N MET A 25 -7.66 4.42 -1.91
CA MET A 25 -7.03 4.95 -0.70
C MET A 25 -7.80 4.54 0.57
N ASP A 26 -9.13 4.59 0.54
CA ASP A 26 -9.97 4.21 1.68
C ASP A 26 -9.85 2.70 1.97
N VAL A 27 -9.83 1.85 0.93
CA VAL A 27 -9.65 0.39 1.08
C VAL A 27 -8.24 0.05 1.55
N SER A 28 -7.21 0.74 1.04
CA SER A 28 -5.84 0.50 1.48
C SER A 28 -5.63 0.95 2.93
N PHE A 29 -6.20 2.07 3.35
CA PHE A 29 -6.14 2.51 4.75
C PHE A 29 -6.78 1.48 5.68
N ALA A 30 -7.99 1.02 5.34
CA ALA A 30 -8.73 0.02 6.13
C ALA A 30 -8.08 -1.38 6.15
N HIS A 31 -7.07 -1.65 5.30
CA HIS A 31 -6.27 -2.88 5.40
C HIS A 31 -5.29 -2.82 6.57
N TYR A 32 -4.84 -1.62 6.90
CA TYR A 32 -3.89 -1.38 7.98
C TYR A 32 -4.61 -1.05 9.30
N ASP A 33 -5.63 -0.20 9.28
CA ASP A 33 -6.48 0.14 10.46
C ASP A 33 -7.43 -1.04 10.74
N HIS A 34 -7.11 -1.90 11.73
CA HIS A 34 -7.85 -3.16 11.89
C HIS A 34 -8.11 -3.61 13.33
N SER A 35 -7.36 -3.17 14.33
CA SER A 35 -7.58 -3.56 15.72
C SER A 35 -6.85 -2.65 16.74
N PRO A 36 -7.52 -1.62 17.29
CA PRO A 36 -8.93 -1.27 17.07
C PRO A 36 -9.15 -0.61 15.71
N LEU A 37 -10.35 -0.78 15.13
CA LEU A 37 -10.75 0.01 13.96
C LEU A 37 -11.18 1.41 14.42
N ASP A 38 -10.23 2.33 14.54
CA ASP A 38 -10.46 3.65 15.14
C ASP A 38 -10.12 4.85 14.24
N GLY A 39 -9.70 4.60 13.00
CA GLY A 39 -9.35 5.64 12.04
C GLY A 39 -7.92 6.13 12.15
N LEU A 40 -7.10 5.47 12.97
CA LEU A 40 -5.66 5.64 13.08
C LEU A 40 -5.00 4.30 12.76
N VAL A 41 -3.79 4.35 12.19
CA VAL A 41 -2.98 3.16 12.01
C VAL A 41 -1.80 3.26 12.96
N GLU A 42 -1.73 2.38 13.95
CA GLU A 42 -0.56 2.24 14.81
C GLU A 42 0.54 1.41 14.11
N GLU A 43 1.80 1.60 14.52
CA GLU A 43 2.94 0.87 13.92
C GLU A 43 2.82 -0.66 14.08
N ASN A 44 2.25 -1.13 15.20
CA ASN A 44 1.98 -2.56 15.40
C ASN A 44 0.91 -3.11 14.43
N GLU A 45 -0.08 -2.30 14.05
CA GLU A 45 -1.08 -2.68 13.08
C GLU A 45 -0.51 -2.73 11.67
N TRP A 46 0.41 -1.81 11.39
CA TRP A 46 1.21 -1.79 10.17
C TRP A 46 2.11 -3.02 10.05
N ASP A 47 2.87 -3.34 11.10
CA ASP A 47 3.76 -4.51 11.16
C ASP A 47 3.01 -5.84 11.08
N ALA A 48 1.77 -5.88 11.59
CA ALA A 48 0.91 -7.06 11.54
C ALA A 48 0.68 -7.56 10.10
N THR A 49 0.84 -6.71 9.09
CA THR A 49 0.68 -7.08 7.68
C THR A 49 1.71 -8.11 7.22
N ILE A 50 2.97 -8.02 7.69
CA ILE A 50 4.02 -8.99 7.37
C ILE A 50 3.61 -10.38 7.83
N TYR A 51 3.16 -10.50 9.09
CA TYR A 51 2.75 -11.78 9.65
C TYR A 51 1.48 -12.35 8.99
N ARG A 52 0.61 -11.49 8.46
CA ARG A 52 -0.62 -11.90 7.77
C ARG A 52 -0.38 -12.35 6.34
N GLU A 53 0.60 -11.75 5.67
CA GLU A 53 0.89 -11.95 4.26
C GLU A 53 2.02 -12.96 4.02
N ASP A 54 2.81 -13.28 5.03
CA ASP A 54 3.78 -14.38 5.02
C ASP A 54 3.03 -15.73 5.06
N LEU A 55 2.75 -16.28 3.88
CA LEU A 55 1.92 -17.47 3.73
C LEU A 55 2.65 -18.74 4.17
N ASN A 56 3.97 -18.71 4.21
CA ASN A 56 4.80 -19.87 4.49
C ASN A 56 5.47 -19.83 5.89
N ASN A 57 5.39 -18.68 6.59
CA ASN A 57 5.96 -18.39 7.90
C ASN A 57 7.49 -18.45 7.96
N ASP A 58 8.19 -17.99 6.92
CA ASP A 58 9.66 -17.89 6.88
C ASP A 58 10.17 -16.49 7.22
N THR A 59 9.31 -15.60 7.73
CA THR A 59 9.59 -14.20 8.08
C THR A 59 9.91 -13.32 6.88
N CYS A 60 9.50 -13.76 5.69
CA CYS A 60 9.83 -13.12 4.42
C CYS A 60 8.58 -13.04 3.54
N VAL A 61 7.99 -11.86 3.40
CA VAL A 61 6.92 -11.71 2.39
C VAL A 61 7.59 -11.52 1.03
N THR A 62 7.55 -12.59 0.22
CA THR A 62 8.06 -12.55 -1.15
C THR A 62 7.08 -11.85 -2.09
N LEU A 63 7.55 -11.42 -3.27
CA LEU A 63 6.67 -10.88 -4.31
C LEU A 63 5.52 -11.84 -4.66
N GLN A 64 5.76 -13.15 -4.65
CA GLN A 64 4.73 -14.14 -4.96
C GLN A 64 3.63 -14.15 -3.89
N GLU A 65 4.00 -14.10 -2.62
CA GLU A 65 3.04 -14.05 -1.50
C GLU A 65 2.29 -12.72 -1.49
N TYR A 66 3.00 -11.62 -1.70
CA TYR A 66 2.39 -10.30 -1.84
C TYR A 66 1.34 -10.30 -2.96
N LEU A 67 1.66 -10.80 -4.15
CA LEU A 67 0.71 -10.87 -5.28
C LEU A 67 -0.44 -11.87 -5.05
N ALA A 68 -0.30 -12.83 -4.13
CA ALA A 68 -1.39 -13.72 -3.78
C ALA A 68 -2.48 -13.02 -2.95
N VAL A 69 -2.12 -11.95 -2.24
CA VAL A 69 -3.04 -11.13 -1.42
C VAL A 69 -3.46 -9.84 -2.14
N HIS A 70 -2.55 -9.24 -2.92
CA HIS A 70 -2.72 -7.94 -3.58
C HIS A 70 -2.99 -8.09 -5.07
N THR A 71 -4.23 -7.84 -5.49
CA THR A 71 -4.70 -8.09 -6.87
C THR A 71 -4.60 -6.89 -7.82
N CYS A 72 -3.90 -5.82 -7.43
CA CYS A 72 -3.82 -4.59 -8.22
C CYS A 72 -2.83 -4.74 -9.37
N PRO A 73 -3.08 -4.07 -10.52
CA PRO A 73 -2.06 -3.89 -11.55
C PRO A 73 -0.75 -3.28 -11.01
N GLN A 74 -0.86 -2.47 -9.95
CA GLN A 74 0.25 -1.76 -9.31
C GLN A 74 0.94 -2.57 -8.20
N ALA A 75 0.44 -3.74 -7.81
CA ALA A 75 0.91 -4.46 -6.62
C ALA A 75 2.42 -4.77 -6.67
N ALA A 76 2.96 -5.17 -7.82
CA ALA A 76 4.39 -5.40 -7.98
C ALA A 76 5.23 -4.12 -7.82
N ALA A 77 4.73 -2.97 -8.28
CA ALA A 77 5.42 -1.69 -8.11
C ALA A 77 5.42 -1.24 -6.64
N LEU A 78 4.32 -1.49 -5.92
CA LEU A 78 4.22 -1.22 -4.48
C LEU A 78 5.17 -2.12 -3.68
N TYR A 79 5.21 -3.41 -4.00
CA TYR A 79 6.17 -4.34 -3.40
C TYR A 79 7.61 -3.82 -3.51
N HIS A 80 8.04 -3.44 -4.71
CA HIS A 80 9.40 -2.92 -4.92
C HIS A 80 9.65 -1.56 -4.28
N HIS A 81 8.59 -0.77 -4.04
CA HIS A 81 8.71 0.49 -3.31
C HIS A 81 8.91 0.25 -1.81
N TYR A 82 8.26 -0.77 -1.24
CA TYR A 82 8.43 -1.15 0.16
C TYR A 82 9.74 -1.92 0.42
N ASP A 83 10.27 -2.65 -0.56
CA ASP A 83 11.53 -3.42 -0.45
C ASP A 83 12.77 -2.49 -0.53
N HIS A 84 13.00 -1.72 0.54
CA HIS A 84 14.01 -0.67 0.61
C HIS A 84 15.43 -1.17 0.39
N ASN A 85 15.74 -2.38 0.86
CA ASN A 85 17.07 -2.97 0.72
C ASN A 85 17.22 -3.83 -0.55
N SER A 86 16.12 -4.05 -1.29
CA SER A 86 16.06 -4.84 -2.52
C SER A 86 16.53 -6.29 -2.34
N ASP A 87 16.32 -6.88 -1.16
CA ASP A 87 16.66 -8.27 -0.85
C ASP A 87 15.55 -9.25 -1.27
N SER A 88 14.48 -8.76 -1.91
CA SER A 88 13.32 -9.53 -2.33
C SER A 88 12.59 -10.19 -1.17
N CYS A 89 12.60 -9.53 -0.01
CA CYS A 89 12.05 -10.06 1.22
C CYS A 89 11.51 -8.95 2.11
N LEU A 90 10.22 -8.61 1.97
CA LEU A 90 9.60 -7.62 2.84
C LEU A 90 9.52 -8.14 4.28
N LYS A 91 10.10 -7.37 5.19
CA LYS A 91 10.13 -7.64 6.63
C LYS A 91 9.53 -6.48 7.41
N VAL A 92 9.31 -6.71 8.71
CA VAL A 92 8.92 -5.68 9.67
C VAL A 92 9.84 -4.46 9.60
N ALA A 93 11.15 -4.64 9.38
CA ALA A 93 12.09 -3.53 9.26
C ALA A 93 11.81 -2.62 8.05
N ASP A 94 11.43 -3.20 6.91
CA ASP A 94 11.09 -2.45 5.70
C ASP A 94 9.77 -1.68 5.90
N MET A 95 8.82 -2.33 6.56
CA MET A 95 7.52 -1.74 6.87
C MET A 95 7.64 -0.61 7.90
N SER A 96 8.37 -0.79 8.99
CA SER A 96 8.64 0.24 10.01
C SER A 96 9.34 1.47 9.41
N GLN A 97 10.30 1.26 8.49
CA GLN A 97 10.91 2.37 7.76
C GLN A 97 9.87 3.15 6.95
N GLU A 98 8.95 2.46 6.28
CA GLU A 98 7.88 3.11 5.53
C GLU A 98 6.89 3.85 6.43
N PHE A 99 6.50 3.24 7.57
CA PHE A 99 5.61 3.85 8.55
C PHE A 99 6.11 5.23 8.97
N HIS A 100 7.39 5.35 9.34
CA HIS A 100 8.00 6.62 9.72
C HIS A 100 8.15 7.64 8.58
N LEU A 101 8.03 7.23 7.32
CA LEU A 101 7.94 8.16 6.19
C LEU A 101 6.53 8.75 6.05
N ILE A 102 5.52 8.04 6.54
CA ILE A 102 4.11 8.44 6.46
C ILE A 102 3.70 9.23 7.70
N ASP A 103 4.12 8.82 8.89
CA ASP A 103 3.94 9.54 10.16
C ASP A 103 4.75 10.84 10.16
N HIS A 104 4.19 11.85 9.51
CA HIS A 104 4.80 13.16 9.35
C HIS A 104 4.67 13.99 10.63
N SER A 105 3.65 13.71 11.44
CA SER A 105 3.43 14.42 12.70
C SER A 105 4.37 13.95 13.81
N GLY A 106 4.85 12.70 13.75
CA GLY A 106 5.74 12.07 14.72
C GLY A 106 5.02 11.65 16.01
N ASP A 107 3.71 11.41 15.95
CA ASP A 107 2.91 10.97 17.09
C ASP A 107 2.77 9.44 17.21
N ASN A 108 3.47 8.70 16.34
CA ASN A 108 3.49 7.23 16.23
C ASN A 108 2.15 6.63 15.81
N VAL A 109 1.30 7.41 15.15
CA VAL A 109 0.14 6.91 14.43
C VAL A 109 0.10 7.53 13.03
N VAL A 110 -0.46 6.81 12.08
CA VAL A 110 -0.75 7.35 10.75
C VAL A 110 -2.22 7.68 10.69
N SER A 111 -2.52 8.97 10.57
CA SER A 111 -3.87 9.44 10.31
C SER A 111 -4.28 9.23 8.85
N LEU A 112 -5.59 9.21 8.57
CA LEU A 112 -6.10 9.21 7.20
C LEU A 112 -5.57 10.40 6.38
N HIS A 113 -5.31 11.54 7.00
CA HIS A 113 -4.76 12.71 6.31
C HIS A 113 -3.32 12.49 5.84
N GLU A 114 -2.48 11.92 6.71
CA GLU A 114 -1.09 11.56 6.35
C GLU A 114 -1.05 10.49 5.28
N TRP A 115 -1.93 9.49 5.38
CA TRP A 115 -2.12 8.47 4.36
C TRP A 115 -2.46 9.06 2.99
N GLU A 116 -3.41 10.00 2.94
CA GLU A 116 -3.79 10.67 1.70
C GLU A 116 -2.63 11.44 1.06
N LEU A 117 -1.87 12.20 1.86
CA LEU A 117 -0.70 12.94 1.36
C LEU A 117 0.37 12.00 0.82
N TYR A 118 0.64 10.91 1.55
CA TYR A 118 1.56 9.88 1.12
C TYR A 118 1.11 9.24 -0.20
N PHE A 119 -0.15 8.80 -0.31
CA PHE A 119 -0.67 8.18 -1.54
C PHE A 119 -0.66 9.11 -2.74
N GLN A 120 -0.92 10.40 -2.54
CA GLN A 120 -0.81 11.39 -3.61
C GLN A 120 0.61 11.44 -4.18
N HIS A 121 1.63 11.51 -3.31
CA HIS A 121 3.04 11.51 -3.73
C HIS A 121 3.46 10.18 -4.36
N LEU A 122 3.07 9.05 -3.75
CA LEU A 122 3.37 7.72 -4.25
C LEU A 122 2.78 7.49 -5.64
N THR A 123 1.54 7.94 -5.85
CA THR A 123 0.86 7.81 -7.13
C THR A 123 1.52 8.64 -8.21
N GLN A 124 1.99 9.85 -7.89
CA GLN A 124 2.78 10.64 -8.85
C GLN A 124 4.11 9.97 -9.20
N LYS A 125 4.81 9.43 -8.20
CA LYS A 125 6.12 8.79 -8.35
C LYS A 125 6.04 7.48 -9.14
N LEU A 126 5.14 6.58 -8.75
CA LEU A 126 5.03 5.23 -9.31
C LEU A 126 4.10 5.18 -10.54
N PHE A 127 3.09 6.04 -10.58
CA PHE A 127 1.98 5.97 -11.54
C PHE A 127 1.78 7.27 -12.33
N GLY A 128 2.73 8.22 -12.30
CA GLY A 128 2.64 9.49 -13.04
C GLY A 128 2.41 9.32 -14.56
N HIS A 129 2.84 8.20 -15.14
CA HIS A 129 2.53 7.83 -16.54
C HIS A 129 1.08 7.39 -16.77
N LEU A 130 0.34 7.01 -15.73
CA LEU A 130 -1.09 6.63 -15.81
C LEU A 130 -2.02 7.85 -15.66
N ILE A 131 -1.54 8.96 -15.10
CA ILE A 131 -2.30 10.22 -14.94
C ILE A 131 -2.15 11.12 -16.18
N HIS A 132 -0.99 11.10 -16.83
CA HIS A 132 -0.78 11.76 -18.12
C HIS A 132 -1.04 10.76 -19.25
N GLY A 133 -2.27 10.71 -19.76
CA GLY A 133 -2.58 9.98 -21.00
C GLY A 133 -1.64 10.38 -22.15
N PRO A 134 -1.51 9.55 -23.20
CA PRO A 134 -0.65 9.83 -24.34
C PRO A 134 -1.23 11.02 -25.13
N GLY A 135 -0.82 12.24 -24.79
CA GLY A 135 -1.44 13.42 -25.37
C GLY A 135 -0.96 14.76 -24.85
N SER A 136 0.35 15.02 -24.85
CA SER A 136 0.87 16.38 -25.04
C SER A 136 2.32 16.37 -25.51
N GLY A 137 2.52 15.79 -26.68
CA GLY A 137 3.73 16.02 -27.47
C GLY A 137 3.41 17.08 -28.52
N ARG A 138 3.91 18.29 -28.29
CA ARG A 138 4.18 19.41 -29.23
C ARG A 138 3.19 19.70 -30.34
#